data_AF-A0A6N3DLP6-F1
#
_entry.id   AF-A0A6N3DLP6-F1
#
_cell.length_a   1.000
_cell.length_b   1.000
_cell.length_c   1.000
_cell.angle_alpha   90.00
_cell.angle_beta   90.00
_cell.angle_gamma   90.00
#
_symmetry.space_group_name_H-M   'P 1'
#
loop_
_entity.id
_entity.type
_entity.pdbx_description
1 polymer ?
#
loop_
_entity_poly.entity_id
_entity_poly.type
_entity_poly.pdbx_seq_one_letter_code
_entity_poly.pdbx_strand_id
1 'polypeptide(L)'
;MTLYLLIHEQDTDAAWGADVQVFLNATEAQKAMNAAYQETADRWNFDDQESDEEHMRTCSDSEATIRDDTDVEHWRIEERDLDVQMAIEVQGGLIQNIYANAGIYPDVFDLDVSAFPDKGEEDDVAAKAASLNEIKNRPGWRNVW
;
A
#
# COMPACT_ATOMS: atom_id res chain seq x y z
N MET A 1 2.70 10.31 5.36
CA MET A 1 2.23 9.20 4.49
C MET A 1 1.66 8.13 5.38
N THR A 2 0.45 7.65 5.10
CA THR A 2 -0.21 6.64 5.92
C THR A 2 0.01 5.26 5.32
N LEU A 3 0.38 4.28 6.15
CA LEU A 3 0.50 2.87 5.82
C LEU A 3 -0.57 2.08 6.56
N TYR A 4 -1.01 0.99 5.95
CA TYR A 4 -1.93 0.02 6.55
C TYR A 4 -1.21 -1.33 6.63
N LEU A 5 -0.98 -1.81 7.84
CA LEU A 5 -0.27 -3.06 8.10
C LEU A 5 -1.32 -4.14 8.39
N LEU A 6 -1.48 -5.09 7.47
CA LEU A 6 -2.24 -6.32 7.75
C LEU A 6 -1.30 -7.28 8.47
N ILE A 7 -1.60 -7.55 9.73
CA ILE A 7 -0.88 -8.49 10.57
C ILE A 7 -1.73 -9.74 10.68
N HIS A 8 -1.16 -10.90 10.33
CA HIS A 8 -1.78 -12.20 10.49
C HIS A 8 -0.99 -12.98 11.53
N GLU A 9 -1.66 -13.37 12.60
CA GLU A 9 -1.13 -14.20 13.69
C GLU A 9 -1.77 -15.58 13.60
N GLN A 10 -0.93 -16.61 13.60
CA GLN A 10 -1.34 -18.01 13.59
C GLN A 10 -0.84 -18.66 14.87
N ASP A 11 -1.74 -19.32 15.58
CA ASP A 11 -1.47 -20.20 16.71
C ASP A 11 -2.24 -21.49 16.48
N THR A 12 -1.64 -22.39 15.69
CA THR A 12 -2.27 -23.64 15.25
C THR A 12 -1.29 -24.79 15.35
N ASP A 13 -1.79 -26.02 15.33
CA ASP A 13 -0.97 -27.23 15.30
C ASP A 13 -0.03 -27.30 14.08
N ALA A 14 -0.41 -26.65 12.97
CA ALA A 14 0.35 -26.66 11.71
C ALA A 14 1.32 -25.48 11.56
N ALA A 15 1.05 -24.36 12.23
CA ALA A 15 1.81 -23.12 12.11
C ALA A 15 1.69 -22.24 13.36
N TRP A 16 2.82 -21.66 13.78
CA TRP A 16 2.87 -20.68 14.87
C TRP A 16 3.74 -19.48 14.46
N GLY A 17 3.21 -18.27 14.56
CA GLY A 17 3.93 -17.05 14.24
C GLY A 17 3.06 -15.90 13.77
N ALA A 18 3.71 -14.89 13.19
CA ALA A 18 3.03 -13.75 12.60
C ALA A 18 3.66 -13.36 11.25
N ASP A 19 2.82 -13.02 10.27
CA ASP A 19 3.22 -12.35 9.04
C ASP A 19 2.64 -10.94 8.95
N VAL A 20 3.31 -10.08 8.18
CA VAL A 20 2.90 -8.70 7.98
C VAL A 20 2.95 -8.35 6.51
N GLN A 21 1.83 -7.86 6.01
CA GLN A 21 1.68 -7.30 4.67
C GLN A 21 1.43 -5.80 4.76
N VAL A 22 2.10 -5.02 3.91
CA VAL A 22 2.06 -3.56 3.93
C VAL A 22 1.25 -3.04 2.74
N PHE A 23 0.30 -2.16 3.02
CA PHE A 23 -0.57 -1.53 2.02
C PHE A 23 -0.50 -0.01 2.11
N LEU A 24 -0.74 0.66 0.98
CA LEU A 24 -0.86 2.12 0.90
C LEU A 24 -2.32 2.60 0.98
N ASN A 25 -3.27 1.67 0.97
CA ASN A 25 -4.70 1.93 0.92
C ASN A 25 -5.45 0.99 1.87
N ALA A 26 -6.30 1.56 2.73
CA ALA A 26 -7.14 0.83 3.67
C ALA A 26 -8.01 -0.23 2.99
N THR A 27 -8.62 0.12 1.85
CA THR A 27 -9.52 -0.78 1.11
C THR A 27 -8.77 -1.99 0.54
N GLU A 28 -7.52 -1.82 0.15
CA GLU A 28 -6.69 -2.93 -0.34
C GLU A 28 -6.29 -3.87 0.81
N ALA A 29 -5.90 -3.31 1.96
CA ALA A 29 -5.62 -4.09 3.16
C ALA A 29 -6.87 -4.89 3.62
N GLN A 30 -8.03 -4.24 3.67
CA GLN A 30 -9.30 -4.87 4.04
C GLN A 30 -9.70 -5.96 3.05
N LYS A 31 -9.53 -5.72 1.75
CA LYS A 31 -9.81 -6.74 0.73
C LYS A 31 -8.90 -7.95 0.89
N ALA A 32 -7.61 -7.74 1.17
CA ALA A 32 -6.66 -8.82 1.42
C ALA A 32 -7.02 -9.62 2.68
N MET A 33 -7.34 -8.94 3.78
CA MET A 33 -7.79 -9.56 5.03
C MET A 33 -9.04 -10.42 4.81
N ASN A 34 -10.06 -9.85 4.15
CA ASN A 34 -11.31 -10.56 3.87
C ASN A 34 -11.09 -11.79 2.99
N ALA A 35 -10.19 -11.71 2.01
CA ALA A 35 -9.85 -12.86 1.17
C ALA A 35 -9.17 -13.97 1.99
N ALA A 36 -8.15 -13.64 2.79
CA ALA A 36 -7.44 -14.60 3.64
C ALA A 36 -8.34 -15.24 4.70
N TYR A 37 -9.23 -14.44 5.31
CA TYR A 37 -10.25 -14.90 6.25
C TYR A 37 -11.20 -15.93 5.62
N GLN A 38 -11.75 -15.63 4.42
CA GLN A 38 -12.64 -16.57 3.74
C GLN A 38 -11.91 -17.83 3.28
N GLU A 39 -10.70 -17.69 2.73
CA GLU A 39 -9.86 -18.84 2.34
C GLU A 39 -9.58 -19.77 3.54
N THR A 40 -9.32 -19.20 4.72
CA THR A 40 -9.05 -19.98 5.93
C THR A 40 -10.32 -20.67 6.44
N ALA A 41 -11.46 -19.96 6.47
CA ALA A 41 -12.74 -20.55 6.83
C ALA A 41 -13.12 -21.73 5.91
N ASP A 42 -12.91 -21.58 4.60
CA ASP A 42 -13.13 -22.64 3.61
C ASP A 42 -12.14 -23.80 3.81
N ARG A 43 -10.87 -23.51 4.07
CA ARG A 43 -9.81 -24.52 4.30
C ARG A 43 -10.09 -25.37 5.53
N TRP A 44 -10.57 -24.74 6.61
CA TRP A 44 -10.93 -25.43 7.85
C TRP A 44 -12.29 -26.12 7.74
N ASN A 45 -13.05 -25.87 6.65
CA ASN A 45 -14.43 -26.30 6.50
C ASN A 45 -15.25 -25.92 7.75
N PHE A 46 -15.08 -24.66 8.17
CA PHE A 46 -15.60 -24.14 9.43
C PHE A 46 -17.13 -24.23 9.49
N ASP A 47 -17.70 -24.74 10.58
CA ASP A 47 -19.14 -24.92 10.74
C ASP A 47 -19.75 -23.81 11.61
N ASP A 48 -20.50 -22.91 10.99
CA ASP A 48 -21.18 -21.81 11.69
C ASP A 48 -22.35 -22.27 12.57
N GLN A 49 -22.72 -23.57 12.59
CA GLN A 49 -23.84 -24.08 13.39
C GLN A 49 -23.53 -24.28 14.88
N GLU A 50 -22.26 -24.50 15.22
CA GLU A 50 -21.81 -24.75 16.61
C GLU A 50 -20.96 -23.58 17.11
N SER A 51 -21.57 -22.39 17.29
CA SER A 51 -20.82 -21.23 17.75
C SER A 51 -20.77 -21.12 19.29
N ASP A 52 -19.57 -21.18 19.85
CA ASP A 52 -19.27 -20.89 21.26
C ASP A 52 -17.92 -20.14 21.40
N GLU A 53 -17.34 -20.06 22.62
CA GLU A 53 -16.07 -19.36 22.85
C GLU A 53 -14.84 -20.08 22.28
N GLU A 54 -14.95 -21.38 22.04
CA GLU A 54 -13.90 -22.26 21.53
C GLU A 54 -14.12 -22.57 20.04
N HIS A 55 -15.33 -22.41 19.51
CA HIS A 55 -15.62 -22.51 18.08
C HIS A 55 -16.32 -21.24 17.60
N MET A 56 -15.56 -20.28 17.07
CA MET A 56 -16.10 -19.01 16.59
C MET A 56 -15.33 -18.40 15.43
N ARG A 57 -16.04 -17.62 14.62
CA ARG A 57 -15.43 -16.70 13.64
C ARG A 57 -16.08 -15.33 13.68
N THR A 58 -15.25 -14.30 13.62
CA THR A 58 -15.67 -12.90 13.59
C THR A 58 -14.92 -12.15 12.51
N CYS A 59 -15.58 -11.22 11.83
CA CYS A 59 -14.95 -10.37 10.83
C CYS A 59 -15.56 -8.97 10.86
N SER A 60 -14.70 -7.97 11.01
CA SER A 60 -15.00 -6.55 11.02
C SER A 60 -14.14 -5.83 9.98
N ASP A 61 -14.22 -4.50 9.92
CA ASP A 61 -13.48 -3.74 8.91
C ASP A 61 -11.96 -3.79 9.08
N SER A 62 -11.46 -3.94 10.32
CA SER A 62 -10.04 -3.87 10.65
C SER A 62 -9.52 -5.08 11.42
N GLU A 63 -10.37 -6.07 11.70
CA GLU A 63 -10.01 -7.22 12.52
C GLU A 63 -10.86 -8.43 12.13
N ALA A 64 -10.24 -9.61 12.09
CA ALA A 64 -10.92 -10.88 11.90
C ALA A 64 -10.28 -11.98 12.75
N THR A 65 -11.06 -12.97 13.15
CA THR A 65 -10.59 -14.12 13.93
C THR A 65 -11.35 -15.36 13.49
N ILE A 66 -10.65 -16.48 13.39
CA ILE A 66 -11.25 -17.83 13.34
C ILE A 66 -10.59 -18.63 14.45
N ARG A 67 -11.42 -19.26 15.28
CA ARG A 67 -10.99 -20.14 16.36
C ARG A 67 -11.75 -21.45 16.29
N ASP A 68 -11.01 -22.54 16.33
CA ASP A 68 -11.53 -23.91 16.44
C ASP A 68 -10.73 -24.66 17.52
N ASP A 69 -11.33 -24.76 18.71
CA ASP A 69 -10.72 -25.27 19.94
C ASP A 69 -9.43 -24.52 20.33
N THR A 70 -8.27 -25.14 20.04
CA THR A 70 -6.94 -24.60 20.33
C THR A 70 -6.31 -23.92 19.13
N ASP A 71 -6.82 -24.17 17.92
CA ASP A 71 -6.34 -23.52 16.70
C ASP A 71 -6.96 -22.14 16.56
N VAL A 72 -6.12 -21.11 16.44
CA VAL A 72 -6.52 -19.71 16.30
C VAL A 72 -5.76 -19.08 15.14
N GLU A 73 -6.49 -18.46 14.22
CA GLU A 73 -5.94 -17.50 13.28
C GLU A 73 -6.60 -16.14 13.46
N HIS A 74 -5.78 -15.09 13.58
CA HIS A 74 -6.22 -13.73 13.87
C HIS A 74 -5.57 -12.74 12.89
N TRP A 75 -6.37 -11.84 12.35
CA TRP A 75 -5.94 -10.77 11.46
C TRP A 75 -6.31 -9.43 12.05
N ARG A 76 -5.39 -8.46 11.96
CA ARG A 76 -5.69 -7.06 12.27
C ARG A 76 -5.03 -6.11 11.27
N ILE A 77 -5.70 -4.99 11.01
CA ILE A 77 -5.18 -3.89 10.18
C ILE A 77 -4.79 -2.75 11.11
N GLU A 78 -3.50 -2.44 11.18
CA GLU A 78 -2.98 -1.29 11.91
C GLU A 78 -2.65 -0.13 10.97
N GLU A 79 -3.21 1.04 11.26
CA GLU A 79 -2.86 2.29 10.57
C GLU A 79 -1.62 2.91 11.20
N ARG A 80 -0.64 3.28 10.37
CA ARG A 80 0.62 3.91 10.81
C ARG A 80 0.98 5.08 9.92
N ASP A 81 1.07 6.26 10.53
CA ASP A 81 1.59 7.44 9.86
C ASP A 81 3.12 7.47 9.90
N LEU A 82 3.72 7.51 8.72
CA LEU A 82 5.13 7.81 8.52
C LEU A 82 5.28 9.27 8.10
N ASP A 83 6.12 9.99 8.84
CA ASP A 83 6.52 11.34 8.47
C ASP A 83 7.51 11.27 7.31
N VAL A 84 6.98 11.34 6.08
CA VAL A 84 7.76 11.33 4.84
C VAL A 84 7.71 12.73 4.26
N GLN A 85 8.87 13.37 4.19
CA GLN A 85 9.05 14.74 3.75
C GLN A 85 10.06 14.81 2.61
N MET A 86 9.80 15.69 1.65
CA MET A 86 10.72 16.05 0.58
C MET A 86 10.79 17.57 0.46
N ALA A 87 12.00 18.08 0.27
CA ALA A 87 12.25 19.47 -0.05
C ALA A 87 13.02 19.56 -1.37
N ILE A 88 12.56 20.41 -2.28
CA ILE A 88 13.19 20.65 -3.58
C ILE A 88 13.81 22.05 -3.53
N GLU A 89 15.12 22.14 -3.66
CA GLU A 89 15.85 23.40 -3.76
C GLU A 89 15.86 23.86 -5.22
N VAL A 90 15.26 25.02 -5.48
CA VAL A 90 15.22 25.63 -6.81
C VAL A 90 15.93 26.97 -6.77
N GLN A 91 16.91 27.16 -7.66
CA GLN A 91 17.63 28.41 -7.84
C GLN A 91 17.80 28.70 -9.32
N GLY A 92 17.51 29.94 -9.73
CA GLY A 92 17.62 30.35 -11.14
C GLY A 92 16.70 29.58 -12.09
N GLY A 93 15.58 29.04 -11.59
CA GLY A 93 14.65 28.22 -12.38
C GLY A 93 15.05 26.75 -12.53
N LEU A 94 16.17 26.34 -11.93
CA LEU A 94 16.68 24.97 -12.01
C LEU A 94 16.67 24.30 -10.64
N ILE A 95 16.30 23.03 -10.61
CA ILE A 95 16.45 22.19 -9.41
C ILE A 95 17.94 22.02 -9.14
N GLN A 96 18.38 22.44 -7.95
CA GLN A 96 19.76 22.32 -7.48
C GLN A 96 19.95 21.03 -6.70
N ASN A 97 19.08 20.79 -5.73
CA ASN A 97 19.15 19.66 -4.82
C ASN A 97 17.75 19.18 -4.43
N ILE A 98 17.69 17.92 -3.99
CA ILE A 98 16.49 17.31 -3.46
C ILE A 98 16.88 16.65 -2.13
N TYR A 99 16.16 17.02 -1.08
CA TYR A 99 16.33 16.49 0.26
C TYR A 99 15.12 15.65 0.62
N ALA A 100 15.32 14.46 1.16
CA ALA A 100 14.27 13.62 1.67
C ALA A 100 14.69 12.99 3.00
N ASN A 101 13.74 12.83 3.92
CA ASN A 101 13.96 12.14 5.20
C ASN A 101 13.71 10.61 5.10
N ALA A 102 13.33 10.13 3.91
CA ALA A 102 13.07 8.74 3.59
C ALA A 102 13.75 8.38 2.25
N GLY A 103 13.87 7.08 1.95
CA GLY A 103 14.45 6.57 0.71
C GLY A 103 13.52 6.74 -0.50
N ILE A 104 13.07 7.96 -0.76
CA ILE A 104 12.22 8.32 -1.90
C ILE A 104 13.03 9.11 -2.93
N TYR A 105 12.78 8.85 -4.21
CA TYR A 105 13.47 9.47 -5.33
C TYR A 105 12.45 10.07 -6.29
N PRO A 106 12.45 11.39 -6.51
CA PRO A 106 11.54 12.00 -7.46
C PRO A 106 12.09 11.89 -8.88
N ASP A 107 11.18 11.62 -9.81
CA ASP A 107 11.42 11.82 -11.24
C ASP A 107 11.09 13.28 -11.60
N VAL A 108 12.04 13.98 -12.23
CA VAL A 108 11.87 15.37 -12.65
C VAL A 108 11.56 15.42 -14.13
N PHE A 109 10.39 15.96 -14.47
CA PHE A 109 9.96 16.17 -15.85
C PHE A 109 10.06 17.66 -16.18
N ASP A 110 11.13 18.06 -16.85
CA ASP A 110 11.20 19.36 -17.50
C ASP A 110 10.33 19.35 -18.76
N LEU A 111 9.23 20.09 -18.70
CA LEU A 111 8.21 20.16 -19.75
C LEU A 111 8.27 21.48 -20.54
N ASP A 112 9.21 22.35 -20.20
CA ASP A 112 9.38 23.61 -20.91
C ASP A 112 10.20 23.36 -22.19
N VAL A 113 9.86 24.08 -23.25
CA VAL A 113 10.67 24.15 -24.47
C VAL A 113 11.46 25.45 -24.43
N SER A 114 12.76 25.37 -24.68
CA SER A 114 13.66 26.50 -24.72
C SER A 114 13.19 27.55 -25.74
N ALA A 115 13.45 28.83 -25.45
CA ALA A 115 13.10 29.92 -26.37
C ALA A 115 13.80 29.79 -27.75
N PHE A 116 14.92 29.07 -27.80
CA PHE A 116 15.65 28.71 -29.00
C PHE A 116 15.91 27.20 -28.97
N PRO A 117 14.92 26.38 -29.39
CA PRO A 117 15.01 24.95 -29.18
C PRO A 117 16.01 24.29 -30.13
N ASP A 118 16.74 23.32 -29.60
CA ASP A 118 17.57 22.45 -30.41
C ASP A 118 16.71 21.50 -31.24
N LYS A 119 17.27 20.96 -32.33
CA LYS A 119 16.54 20.02 -33.19
C LYS A 119 16.21 18.75 -32.40
N GLY A 120 14.91 18.52 -32.20
CA GLY A 120 14.38 17.35 -31.46
C GLY A 120 13.93 17.67 -30.04
N GLU A 121 14.18 18.88 -29.53
CA GLU A 121 13.79 19.26 -28.17
C GLU A 121 12.26 19.22 -27.96
N GLU A 122 11.49 19.68 -28.95
CA GLU A 122 10.02 19.62 -28.91
C GLU A 122 9.51 18.17 -28.84
N ASP A 123 10.15 17.25 -29.58
CA ASP A 123 9.80 15.83 -29.57
C ASP A 123 10.15 15.19 -28.20
N ASP A 124 11.29 15.57 -27.61
CA ASP A 124 11.72 15.10 -26.29
C ASP A 124 10.78 15.59 -25.18
N VAL A 125 10.36 16.85 -25.22
CA VAL A 125 9.37 17.41 -24.30
C VAL A 125 8.02 16.70 -24.44
N ALA A 126 7.58 16.42 -25.67
CA ALA A 126 6.36 15.66 -25.91
C ALA A 126 6.44 14.23 -25.35
N ALA A 127 7.59 13.56 -25.48
CA ALA A 127 7.82 12.22 -24.92
C ALA A 127 7.81 12.22 -23.38
N LYS A 128 8.42 13.22 -22.74
CA LYS A 128 8.38 13.41 -21.28
C LYS A 128 6.95 13.66 -20.79
N ALA A 129 6.20 14.51 -21.49
CA ALA A 129 4.81 14.80 -21.16
C ALA A 129 3.93 13.54 -21.25
N ALA A 130 4.12 12.72 -22.28
CA ALA A 130 3.43 11.44 -22.43
C ALA A 130 3.76 10.48 -21.27
N SER A 131 5.05 10.35 -20.93
CA SER A 131 5.52 9.51 -19.81
C SER A 131 4.93 9.95 -18.48
N LEU A 132 4.90 11.26 -18.21
CA LEU A 132 4.26 11.79 -17.00
C LEU A 132 2.76 11.51 -16.99
N ASN A 133 2.08 11.58 -18.13
CA ASN A 133 0.66 11.27 -18.23
C ASN A 133 0.38 9.79 -17.94
N GLU A 134 1.24 8.87 -18.40
CA GLU A 134 1.12 7.46 -18.03
C GLU A 134 1.24 7.27 -16.53
N ILE A 135 2.24 7.89 -15.89
CA ILE A 135 2.49 7.79 -14.45
C ILE A 135 1.29 8.32 -13.65
N LYS A 136 0.78 9.50 -13.99
CA LYS A 136 -0.36 10.13 -13.31
C LYS A 136 -1.64 9.29 -13.33
N ASN A 137 -1.80 8.41 -14.33
CA ASN A 137 -2.96 7.55 -14.48
C ASN A 137 -2.77 6.15 -13.85
N ARG A 138 -1.59 5.83 -13.31
CA ARG A 138 -1.37 4.56 -12.60
C ARG A 138 -2.09 4.57 -11.24
N PRO A 139 -2.63 3.43 -10.78
CA PRO A 139 -3.16 3.30 -9.43
C PRO A 139 -2.15 3.75 -8.37
N GLY A 140 -2.62 4.45 -7.34
CA GLY A 140 -1.79 4.96 -6.24
C GLY A 140 -1.13 6.32 -6.49
N TRP A 141 -1.16 6.85 -7.72
CA TRP A 141 -0.67 8.20 -8.02
C TRP A 141 -1.76 9.25 -7.84
N ARG A 142 -1.41 10.41 -7.29
CA ARG A 142 -2.32 11.55 -7.12
C ARG A 142 -1.57 12.87 -7.16
N ASN A 143 -2.23 13.93 -7.63
CA ASN A 143 -1.73 15.29 -7.48
C ASN A 143 -1.92 15.73 -6.01
N VAL A 144 -0.86 16.25 -5.39
CA VAL A 144 -0.83 16.67 -3.98
C VAL A 144 -0.53 18.16 -3.79
N TRP A 145 -0.31 18.89 -4.89
CA TRP A 145 -0.06 20.32 -4.95
C TRP A 145 -0.49 20.89 -6.30
#